data_AF-A0A7X0JVU3-F1
#
_entry.id   AF-A0A7X0JVU3-F1
#
_cell.length_a   1.000
_cell.length_b   1.000
_cell.length_c   1.000
_cell.angle_alpha   90.00
_cell.angle_beta   90.00
_cell.angle_gamma   90.00
#
_symmetry.space_group_name_H-M   'P 1'
#
loop_
_entity.id
_entity.type
_entity.pdbx_description
1 polymer ?
#
loop_
_entity_poly.entity_id
_entity_poly.type
_entity_poly.pdbx_seq_one_letter_code
_entity_poly.pdbx_strand_id
1 'polypeptide(L)'
;MSDLRLEKWHKVVAEKDTDTLTELLHPDMVFHSPTFWGAKEGGHVAHFILCQVLDIFQDFEYHREWIDGNNFALEFSCKVEDKHIKGIDLIQWNDKGQIVQFEVMVRPLNGLARLADMMTQRFMDAGLLKQPK
;
A
#
# COMPACT_ATOMS: atom_id res chain seq x y z
N MET A 1 10.77 5.92 22.16
CA MET A 1 11.54 6.28 20.94
C MET A 1 10.72 5.78 19.78
N SER A 2 10.51 6.61 18.78
CA SER A 2 9.79 6.25 17.56
C SER A 2 10.65 5.25 16.74
N ASP A 3 10.03 4.28 16.06
CA ASP A 3 10.74 3.28 15.25
C ASP A 3 11.18 3.91 13.93
N LEU A 4 12.48 3.88 13.61
CA LEU A 4 13.03 4.50 12.41
C LEU A 4 12.37 3.99 11.11
N ARG A 5 11.92 2.72 11.08
CA ARG A 5 11.22 2.15 9.92
C ARG A 5 9.85 2.81 9.75
N LEU A 6 9.16 3.06 10.87
CA LEU A 6 7.88 3.77 10.87
C LEU A 6 8.06 5.22 10.41
N GLU A 7 9.10 5.92 10.89
CA GLU A 7 9.40 7.29 10.45
C GLU A 7 9.66 7.36 8.94
N LYS A 8 10.47 6.44 8.40
CA LYS A 8 10.73 6.36 6.97
C LYS A 8 9.47 6.05 6.18
N TRP A 9 8.65 5.10 6.65
CA TRP A 9 7.38 4.78 6.01
C TRP A 9 6.42 5.98 6.02
N HIS A 10 6.27 6.68 7.14
CA HIS A 10 5.45 7.89 7.23
C HIS A 10 5.94 8.99 6.30
N LYS A 11 7.26 9.17 6.17
CA LYS A 11 7.83 10.10 5.20
C LYS A 11 7.44 9.74 3.76
N VAL A 12 7.54 8.46 3.39
CA VAL A 12 7.09 7.97 2.07
C VAL A 12 5.64 8.34 1.82
N VAL A 13 4.74 8.09 2.78
CA VAL A 13 3.31 8.38 2.60
C VAL A 13 3.03 9.88 2.56
N ALA A 14 3.65 10.67 3.45
CA ALA A 14 3.40 12.10 3.56
C ALA A 14 3.95 12.89 2.35
N GLU A 15 5.12 12.52 1.86
CA GLU A 15 5.84 13.25 0.81
C GLU A 15 5.70 12.61 -0.57
N LYS A 16 5.05 11.44 -0.66
CA LYS A 16 5.06 10.59 -1.86
C LYS A 16 6.49 10.31 -2.35
N ASP A 17 7.41 10.11 -1.40
CA ASP A 17 8.84 9.92 -1.64
C ASP A 17 9.12 8.53 -2.26
N THR A 18 9.11 8.47 -3.59
CA THR A 18 9.30 7.24 -4.35
C THR A 18 10.71 6.67 -4.28
N ASP A 19 11.70 7.51 -3.98
CA ASP A 19 13.09 7.10 -3.86
C ASP A 19 13.29 6.34 -2.54
N THR A 20 12.83 6.93 -1.44
CA THR A 20 12.80 6.25 -0.14
C THR A 20 11.97 4.97 -0.22
N LEU A 21 10.81 4.99 -0.91
CA LEU A 21 10.01 3.78 -1.12
C LEU A 21 10.83 2.66 -1.77
N THR A 22 11.64 2.97 -2.79
CA THR A 22 12.49 1.99 -3.46
C THR A 22 13.50 1.33 -2.51
N GLU A 23 14.08 2.11 -1.59
CA GLU A 23 15.02 1.60 -0.58
C GLU A 23 14.34 0.68 0.44
N LEU A 24 13.10 0.99 0.81
CA LEU A 24 12.36 0.24 1.82
C LEU A 24 11.88 -1.11 1.32
N LEU A 25 11.68 -1.32 0.03
CA LEU A 25 11.11 -2.57 -0.49
C LEU A 25 12.19 -3.64 -0.73
N HIS A 26 12.01 -4.83 -0.14
CA HIS A 26 12.85 -5.96 -0.48
C HIS A 26 12.60 -6.40 -1.94
N PRO A 27 13.64 -6.76 -2.72
CA PRO A 27 13.48 -7.15 -4.14
C PRO A 27 12.45 -8.28 -4.36
N ASP A 28 12.34 -9.20 -3.40
CA ASP A 28 11.44 -10.36 -3.44
C ASP A 28 10.22 -10.23 -2.53
N MET A 29 9.82 -9.01 -2.16
CA MET A 29 8.69 -8.83 -1.24
C MET A 29 7.35 -9.29 -1.83
N VAL A 30 6.40 -9.64 -0.95
CA VAL A 30 5.07 -10.14 -1.33
C VAL A 30 3.96 -9.15 -0.96
N PHE A 31 3.21 -8.70 -1.96
CA PHE A 31 2.13 -7.73 -1.80
C PHE A 31 0.75 -8.42 -1.87
N HIS A 32 -0.06 -8.25 -0.84
CA HIS A 32 -1.44 -8.73 -0.75
C HIS A 32 -2.42 -7.57 -0.88
N SER A 33 -3.26 -7.65 -1.92
CA SER A 33 -4.17 -6.58 -2.30
C SER A 33 -5.51 -6.71 -1.60
N PRO A 34 -6.20 -5.60 -1.28
CA PRO A 34 -7.54 -5.68 -0.72
C PRO A 34 -8.58 -6.11 -1.77
N THR A 35 -8.23 -6.07 -3.06
CA THR A 35 -9.16 -6.26 -4.19
C THR A 35 -9.01 -7.60 -4.91
N PHE A 36 -7.84 -8.26 -4.79
CA PHE A 36 -7.55 -9.53 -5.43
C PHE A 36 -6.87 -10.50 -4.46
N TRP A 37 -7.30 -11.76 -4.45
CA TRP A 37 -6.75 -12.81 -3.59
C TRP A 37 -5.29 -13.16 -3.92
N GLY A 38 -4.95 -13.18 -5.22
CA GLY A 38 -3.60 -13.54 -5.67
C GLY A 38 -2.55 -12.52 -5.20
N ALA A 39 -1.57 -13.02 -4.44
CA ALA A 39 -0.40 -12.25 -4.03
C ALA A 39 0.43 -11.82 -5.25
N LYS A 40 1.13 -10.70 -5.13
CA LYS A 40 2.00 -10.16 -6.16
C LYS A 40 3.42 -10.15 -5.64
N GLU A 41 4.32 -10.79 -6.35
CA GLU A 41 5.72 -10.95 -5.94
C GLU A 41 6.60 -9.91 -6.64
N GLY A 42 7.58 -9.40 -5.91
CA GLY A 42 8.61 -8.51 -6.41
C GLY A 42 8.45 -7.07 -5.94
N GLY A 43 9.56 -6.50 -5.42
CA GLY A 43 9.61 -5.12 -4.93
C GLY A 43 9.26 -4.08 -6.00
N HIS A 44 9.60 -4.32 -7.27
CA HIS A 44 9.23 -3.43 -8.37
C HIS A 44 7.72 -3.41 -8.64
N VAL A 45 7.04 -4.56 -8.50
CA VAL A 45 5.58 -4.66 -8.64
C VAL A 45 4.90 -3.96 -7.47
N ALA A 46 5.38 -4.19 -6.24
CA ALA A 46 4.89 -3.52 -5.06
C ALA A 46 5.10 -2.00 -5.11
N HIS A 47 6.27 -1.56 -5.58
CA HIS A 47 6.58 -0.13 -5.78
C HIS A 47 5.56 0.53 -6.69
N PHE A 48 5.30 -0.07 -7.86
CA PHE A 48 4.29 0.43 -8.79
C PHE A 48 2.92 0.57 -8.11
N ILE A 49 2.47 -0.49 -7.42
CA ILE A 49 1.16 -0.52 -6.75
C ILE A 49 1.05 0.57 -5.69
N LEU A 50 2.04 0.66 -4.81
CA LEU A 50 2.06 1.63 -3.72
C LEU A 50 2.07 3.06 -4.25
N CYS A 51 2.83 3.34 -5.32
CA CYS A 51 2.77 4.64 -6.00
C CYS A 51 1.36 4.97 -6.51
N GLN A 52 0.65 3.99 -7.11
CA GLN A 52 -0.71 4.23 -7.58
C GLN A 52 -1.69 4.48 -6.43
N VAL A 53 -1.57 3.72 -5.33
CA VAL A 53 -2.44 3.87 -4.15
C VAL A 53 -2.23 5.23 -3.48
N LEU A 54 -0.97 5.67 -3.32
CA LEU A 54 -0.63 7.00 -2.79
C LEU A 54 -1.15 8.14 -3.68
N ASP A 55 -1.34 7.92 -4.97
CA ASP A 55 -1.95 8.89 -5.87
C ASP A 55 -3.48 8.89 -5.79
N ILE A 56 -4.11 7.71 -5.65
CA ILE A 56 -5.56 7.56 -5.59
C ILE A 56 -6.14 8.06 -4.27
N PHE A 57 -5.47 7.80 -3.16
CA PHE A 57 -5.97 8.17 -1.83
C PHE A 57 -5.92 9.68 -1.62
N GLN A 58 -7.07 10.23 -1.21
CA GLN A 58 -7.26 11.64 -0.88
C GLN A 58 -7.59 11.76 0.61
N ASP A 59 -7.26 12.89 1.23
CA ASP A 59 -7.50 13.14 2.65
C ASP A 59 -7.03 11.97 3.56
N PHE A 60 -5.83 11.45 3.27
CA PHE A 60 -5.27 10.30 3.98
C PHE A 60 -4.80 10.69 5.39
N GLU A 61 -5.17 9.89 6.38
CA GLU A 61 -4.80 10.08 7.79
C GLU A 61 -4.61 8.73 8.48
N TYR A 62 -3.48 8.56 9.19
CA TYR A 62 -3.26 7.44 10.10
C TYR A 62 -3.92 7.70 11.46
N HIS A 63 -4.43 6.64 12.09
CA HIS A 63 -5.14 6.68 13.37
C HIS A 63 -4.41 5.88 14.44
N ARG A 64 -4.64 4.56 14.47
CA ARG A 64 -4.04 3.64 15.44
C ARG A 64 -2.89 2.90 14.78
N GLU A 65 -1.78 2.84 15.47
CA GLU A 65 -0.56 2.20 15.00
C GLU A 65 -0.11 1.18 16.04
N TRP A 66 0.13 -0.05 15.59
CA TRP A 66 0.64 -1.13 16.42
C TRP A 66 1.95 -1.64 15.86
N ILE A 67 2.93 -1.79 16.75
CA ILE A 67 4.25 -2.32 16.42
C ILE A 67 4.50 -3.54 17.30
N ASP A 68 4.66 -4.70 16.67
CA ASP A 68 5.06 -5.95 17.32
C ASP A 68 6.32 -6.51 16.64
N GLY A 69 7.47 -6.10 17.16
CA GLY A 69 8.78 -6.44 16.61
C GLY A 69 8.95 -5.96 15.17
N ASN A 70 8.85 -6.90 14.23
CA ASN A 70 8.96 -6.65 12.79
C ASN A 70 7.60 -6.56 12.08
N ASN A 71 6.48 -6.67 12.80
CA ASN A 71 5.14 -6.62 12.22
C ASN A 71 4.44 -5.34 12.64
N PHE A 72 4.07 -4.52 11.66
CA PHE A 72 3.37 -3.26 11.88
C PHE A 72 1.94 -3.39 11.38
N ALA A 73 1.02 -2.73 12.08
CA ALA A 73 -0.36 -2.60 11.66
C ALA A 73 -0.78 -1.13 11.82
N LEU A 74 -1.09 -0.47 10.70
CA LEU A 74 -1.32 0.98 10.65
C LEU A 74 -2.73 1.26 10.13
N GLU A 75 -3.66 1.59 11.04
CA GLU A 75 -5.03 1.95 10.66
C GLU A 75 -5.05 3.33 10.01
N PHE A 76 -5.73 3.45 8.88
CA PHE A 76 -5.93 4.73 8.19
C PHE A 76 -7.39 4.99 7.83
N SER A 77 -7.68 6.26 7.54
CA SER A 77 -8.85 6.66 6.75
C SER A 77 -8.41 7.49 5.56
N CYS A 78 -9.16 7.41 4.47
CA CYS A 78 -9.00 8.30 3.32
C CYS A 78 -10.29 8.34 2.51
N LYS A 79 -10.24 9.05 1.38
CA LYS A 79 -11.26 9.03 0.34
C LYS A 79 -10.70 8.43 -0.94
N VAL A 80 -11.57 7.69 -1.62
CA VAL A 80 -11.41 7.29 -3.01
C VAL A 80 -12.55 7.96 -3.77
N GLU A 81 -12.25 9.06 -4.45
CA GLU A 81 -13.24 9.99 -5.01
C GLU A 81 -14.26 10.45 -3.95
N ASP A 82 -15.55 10.14 -4.13
CA ASP A 82 -16.63 10.53 -3.22
C ASP A 82 -16.86 9.51 -2.08
N LYS A 83 -16.08 8.42 -2.03
CA LYS A 83 -16.23 7.34 -1.04
C LYS A 83 -15.21 7.45 0.07
N HIS A 84 -15.70 7.55 1.31
CA HIS A 84 -14.85 7.43 2.49
C HIS A 84 -14.54 5.96 2.76
N ILE A 85 -13.26 5.68 3.03
CA ILE A 85 -12.80 4.35 3.40
C ILE A 85 -12.01 4.39 4.70
N LYS A 86 -12.02 3.25 5.40
CA LYS A 86 -11.04 2.91 6.43
C LYS A 86 -10.28 1.69 5.99
N GLY A 87 -9.00 1.64 6.32
CA GLY A 87 -8.17 0.48 6.03
C GLY A 87 -7.10 0.27 7.07
N ILE A 88 -6.30 -0.76 6.83
CA ILE A 88 -5.12 -1.06 7.61
C ILE A 88 -4.01 -1.54 6.66
N ASP A 89 -2.82 -0.99 6.86
CA ASP A 89 -1.59 -1.51 6.25
C ASP A 89 -0.93 -2.46 7.25
N LEU A 90 -0.75 -3.71 6.83
CA LEU A 90 -0.04 -4.75 7.56
C LEU A 90 1.34 -4.91 6.90
N ILE A 91 2.38 -4.51 7.61
CA ILE A 91 3.73 -4.40 7.05
C ILE A 91 4.67 -5.29 7.85
N GLN A 92 5.31 -6.25 7.18
CA GLN A 92 6.37 -7.05 7.77
C GLN A 92 7.73 -6.59 7.28
N TRP A 93 8.64 -6.41 8.22
CA TRP A 93 10.01 -5.98 7.99
C TRP A 93 11.00 -7.13 8.22
N ASN A 94 12.12 -7.11 7.51
CA ASN A 94 13.28 -7.93 7.87
C ASN A 94 14.22 -7.18 8.83
N ASP A 95 15.24 -7.89 9.32
CA ASP A 95 16.23 -7.34 10.26
C ASP A 95 17.15 -6.26 9.64
N LYS A 96 17.11 -6.09 8.32
CA LYS A 96 17.81 -5.03 7.60
C LYS A 96 16.97 -3.77 7.42
N GLY A 97 15.74 -3.75 7.93
CA GLY A 97 14.83 -2.61 7.81
C GLY A 97 14.20 -2.47 6.43
N GLN A 98 14.00 -3.58 5.72
CA GLN A 98 13.26 -3.62 4.45
C GLN A 98 11.93 -4.36 4.61
N ILE A 99 10.91 -3.93 3.89
CA ILE A 99 9.58 -4.54 3.81
C ILE A 99 9.69 -5.83 3.00
N VAL A 100 9.28 -6.95 3.60
CA VAL A 100 9.23 -8.27 2.96
C VAL A 100 7.79 -8.73 2.67
N GLN A 101 6.80 -8.18 3.38
CA GLN A 101 5.38 -8.41 3.10
C GLN A 101 4.60 -7.11 3.35
N PHE A 102 3.66 -6.82 2.45
CA PHE A 102 2.76 -5.69 2.57
C PHE A 102 1.34 -6.15 2.23
N GLU A 103 0.42 -6.06 3.18
CA GLU A 103 -0.97 -6.44 2.99
C GLU A 103 -1.89 -5.28 3.37
N VAL A 104 -2.88 -5.01 2.52
CA VAL A 104 -3.86 -3.95 2.77
C VAL A 104 -5.24 -4.54 2.87
N MET A 105 -6.01 -4.11 3.86
CA MET A 105 -7.45 -4.37 3.94
C MET A 105 -8.21 -3.07 3.97
N VAL A 106 -9.34 -3.00 3.26
CA VAL A 106 -10.15 -1.78 3.13
C VAL A 106 -11.64 -2.08 3.31
N ARG A 107 -12.34 -1.16 3.97
CA ARG A 107 -13.81 -1.11 4.09
C ARG A 107 -14.32 0.31 3.86
N PRO A 108 -15.62 0.52 3.54
CA PRO A 108 -16.63 -0.47 3.19
C PRO A 108 -16.53 -0.95 1.74
N LEU A 109 -17.34 -1.97 1.39
CA LEU A 109 -17.31 -2.65 0.09
C LEU A 109 -17.44 -1.70 -1.11
N ASN A 110 -18.26 -0.65 -1.02
CA ASN A 110 -18.43 0.31 -2.12
C ASN A 110 -17.16 1.13 -2.39
N GLY A 111 -16.43 1.54 -1.36
CA GLY A 111 -15.13 2.19 -1.51
C GLY A 111 -14.04 1.22 -1.99
N LEU A 112 -14.07 -0.02 -1.50
CA LEU A 112 -13.19 -1.09 -1.99
C LEU A 112 -13.42 -1.39 -3.47
N ALA A 113 -14.67 -1.49 -3.92
CA ALA A 113 -15.01 -1.70 -5.31
C ALA A 113 -14.49 -0.54 -6.18
N ARG A 114 -14.65 0.71 -5.72
CA ARG A 114 -14.13 1.86 -6.46
C ARG A 114 -12.62 1.86 -6.57
N LEU A 115 -11.92 1.52 -5.48
CA LEU A 115 -10.47 1.34 -5.50
C LEU A 115 -10.05 0.25 -6.50
N ALA A 116 -10.78 -0.87 -6.55
CA ALA A 116 -10.52 -1.95 -7.50
C ALA A 116 -10.63 -1.48 -8.96
N ASP A 117 -11.67 -0.73 -9.29
CA ASP A 117 -11.89 -0.18 -10.64
C ASP A 117 -10.73 0.74 -11.05
N MET A 118 -10.35 1.67 -10.17
CA MET A 118 -9.27 2.62 -10.43
C MET A 118 -7.93 1.91 -10.61
N MET A 119 -7.58 0.98 -9.70
CA MET A 119 -6.35 0.21 -9.82
C MET A 119 -6.31 -0.61 -11.11
N THR A 120 -7.44 -1.24 -11.48
CA THR A 120 -7.55 -1.99 -12.75
C THR A 120 -7.26 -1.10 -13.95
N GLN A 121 -7.81 0.12 -13.98
CA GLN A 121 -7.52 1.10 -15.02
C GLN A 121 -6.03 1.47 -15.05
N ARG A 122 -5.41 1.76 -13.89
CA ARG A 122 -3.96 2.07 -13.81
C ARG A 122 -3.09 0.95 -14.36
N PHE A 123 -3.42 -0.30 -14.07
CA PHE A 123 -2.71 -1.45 -14.61
C PHE A 123 -2.91 -1.61 -16.13
N MET A 124 -4.10 -1.32 -16.66
CA MET A 124 -4.34 -1.32 -18.11
C MET A 124 -3.53 -0.21 -18.80
N ASP A 125 -3.53 1.01 -18.26
CA ASP A 125 -2.79 2.15 -18.80
C ASP A 125 -1.28 1.91 -18.79
N ALA A 126 -0.78 1.20 -17.77
CA ALA A 126 0.62 0.77 -17.68
C ALA A 126 0.96 -0.44 -18.57
N GLY A 127 -0.02 -1.04 -19.27
CA GLY A 127 0.18 -2.23 -20.09
C GLY A 127 0.42 -3.53 -19.30
N LEU A 128 0.13 -3.51 -17.99
CA LEU A 128 0.35 -4.61 -17.04
C LEU A 128 -0.88 -5.53 -16.91
N LEU A 129 -2.03 -5.11 -17.42
CA LEU A 129 -3.22 -5.96 -17.62
C LEU A 129 -3.68 -5.87 -19.07
N LYS A 130 -4.01 -7.02 -19.66
CA LYS A 130 -4.66 -7.05 -20.99
C LYS A 130 -6.12 -6.64 -20.82
N GLN A 131 -6.62 -5.77 -21.71
CA GLN A 131 -8.05 -5.47 -21.76
C GLN A 131 -8.83 -6.78 -21.98
N PRO A 132 -9.92 -7.03 -21.24
CA PRO A 132 -10.81 -8.13 -21.57
C PRO A 132 -11.34 -7.91 -22.99
N LYS A 133 -11.33 -8.99 -23.79
CA LYS A 133 -11.93 -9.01 -25.14
C LYS A 133 -13.43 -8.77 -25.08
#